data_AF-A0A452YQ55-F1
#
_entry.id   AF-A0A452YQ55-F1
#
_cell.length_a   1.000
_cell.length_b   1.000
_cell.length_c   1.000
_cell.angle_alpha   90.00
_cell.angle_beta   90.00
_cell.angle_gamma   90.00
#
_symmetry.space_group_name_H-M   'P 1'
#
loop_
_entity.id
_entity.type
_entity.pdbx_description
1 polymer ?
#
loop_
_entity_poly.entity_id
_entity_poly.type
_entity_poly.pdbx_seq_one_letter_code
_entity_poly.pdbx_strand_id
1 'polypeptide(L)'
;GYKERIVANLSNFAYDPYNYAFMRQLNILELFLDCITEPNERLVEFGVGGICNSCVDPANASVITQCGGIPLVVQCLSSPVKNTVNYALGALYYLCNPSTKNEILKPDVHRIIRDYSAAGAVNSSFSNLANAFLDKHVNS
;
A
#
# COMPACT_ATOMS: atom_id res chain seq x y z
N GLY A 1 -5.41 -19.34 8.60
CA GLY A 1 -6.42 -19.40 9.68
C GLY A 1 -7.73 -18.71 9.27
N TYR A 2 -8.75 -18.71 10.14
CA TYR A 2 -10.03 -18.02 9.88
C TYR A 2 -9.85 -16.51 9.67
N LYS A 3 -8.99 -15.87 10.48
CA LYS A 3 -8.61 -14.45 10.33
C LYS A 3 -8.08 -14.13 8.92
N GLU A 4 -7.09 -14.89 8.44
CA GLU A 4 -6.52 -14.72 7.09
C GLU A 4 -7.59 -14.75 5.99
N ARG A 5 -8.55 -15.68 6.08
CA ARG A 5 -9.63 -15.80 5.10
C ARG A 5 -10.56 -14.59 5.11
N ILE A 6 -10.85 -14.04 6.30
CA ILE A 6 -11.67 -12.82 6.40
C ILE A 6 -10.94 -11.65 5.76
N VAL A 7 -9.69 -11.39 6.14
CA VAL A 7 -8.93 -10.23 5.65
C VAL A 7 -8.70 -10.34 4.14
N ALA A 8 -8.41 -11.55 3.63
CA ALA A 8 -8.31 -11.79 2.19
C ALA A 8 -9.61 -11.44 1.45
N ASN A 9 -10.77 -11.85 1.97
CA ASN A 9 -12.06 -11.54 1.36
C ASN A 9 -12.36 -10.04 1.40
N LEU A 10 -12.09 -9.38 2.53
CA LEU A 10 -12.25 -7.92 2.66
C LEU A 10 -11.34 -7.18 1.68
N SER A 11 -10.08 -7.62 1.53
CA SER A 11 -9.12 -7.06 0.59
C SER A 11 -9.58 -7.20 -0.88
N ASN A 12 -10.20 -8.33 -1.22
CA ASN A 12 -10.81 -8.52 -2.54
C ASN A 12 -12.02 -7.59 -2.76
N PHE A 13 -12.88 -7.44 -1.75
CA PHE A 13 -14.01 -6.49 -1.82
C PHE A 13 -13.55 -5.03 -1.93
N ALA A 14 -12.36 -4.72 -1.41
CA ALA A 14 -11.74 -3.39 -1.49
C ALA A 14 -11.32 -2.98 -2.89
N TYR A 15 -11.44 -3.85 -3.89
CA TYR A 15 -11.21 -3.50 -5.28
C TYR A 15 -12.40 -2.75 -5.91
N ASP A 16 -13.62 -2.97 -5.41
CA ASP A 16 -14.83 -2.37 -5.98
C ASP A 16 -15.19 -1.04 -5.26
N PRO A 17 -15.24 0.10 -5.97
CA PRO A 17 -15.61 1.39 -5.40
C PRO A 17 -16.99 1.42 -4.71
N TYR A 18 -17.92 0.53 -5.11
CA TYR A 18 -19.20 0.38 -4.42
C TYR A 18 -19.03 0.11 -2.92
N ASN A 19 -17.96 -0.59 -2.53
CA ASN A 19 -17.71 -0.97 -1.15
C ASN A 19 -17.04 0.13 -0.30
N TYR A 20 -16.52 1.21 -0.90
CA TYR A 20 -15.67 2.17 -0.18
C TYR A 20 -16.39 2.90 0.94
N ALA A 21 -17.65 3.32 0.72
CA ALA A 21 -18.45 3.94 1.77
C ALA A 21 -18.68 2.98 2.95
N PHE A 22 -18.98 1.71 2.66
CA PHE A 22 -19.16 0.68 3.68
C PHE A 22 -17.86 0.38 4.42
N MET A 23 -16.71 0.38 3.74
CA MET A 23 -15.40 0.18 4.36
C MET A 23 -15.09 1.24 5.40
N ARG A 24 -15.38 2.51 5.09
CA ARG A 24 -15.23 3.60 6.05
C ARG A 24 -16.23 3.49 7.20
N GLN A 25 -17.49 3.13 6.93
CA GLN A 25 -18.52 2.97 7.96
C GLN A 25 -18.21 1.83 8.94
N LEU A 26 -17.53 0.78 8.47
CA LEU A 26 -17.21 -0.42 9.24
C LEU A 26 -15.75 -0.44 9.75
N ASN A 27 -15.01 0.66 9.62
CA ASN A 27 -13.60 0.81 10.01
C ASN A 27 -12.68 -0.28 9.42
N ILE A 28 -12.95 -0.68 8.17
CA ILE A 28 -12.18 -1.75 7.50
C ILE A 28 -10.79 -1.25 7.09
N LEU A 29 -10.61 0.05 6.86
CA LEU A 29 -9.31 0.61 6.51
C LEU A 29 -8.35 0.52 7.69
N GLU A 30 -8.82 0.85 8.89
CA GLU A 30 -8.12 0.72 10.16
C GLU A 30 -7.81 -0.75 10.46
N LEU A 31 -8.78 -1.65 10.23
CA LEU A 31 -8.55 -3.09 10.34
C LEU A 31 -7.41 -3.56 9.43
N PHE A 32 -7.30 -3.05 8.20
CA PHE A 32 -6.18 -3.37 7.32
C PHE A 32 -4.84 -2.86 7.88
N LEU A 33 -4.82 -1.66 8.48
CA LEU A 33 -3.63 -1.13 9.15
C LEU A 33 -3.22 -2.01 10.34
N ASP A 34 -4.17 -2.44 11.17
CA ASP A 34 -3.91 -3.36 12.27
C ASP A 34 -3.29 -4.67 11.75
N CYS A 35 -3.81 -5.21 10.64
CA CYS A 35 -3.27 -6.42 10.02
C CYS A 35 -1.83 -6.28 9.54
N ILE A 36 -1.39 -5.09 9.13
CA ILE A 36 0.01 -4.82 8.73
C ILE A 36 0.97 -4.92 9.94
N THR A 37 0.48 -4.72 11.16
CA THR A 37 1.29 -4.82 12.39
C THR A 37 1.40 -6.22 12.97
N GLU A 38 0.60 -7.16 12.44
CA GLU A 38 0.59 -8.55 12.92
C GLU A 38 1.88 -9.29 12.51
N PRO A 39 2.35 -10.25 13.31
CA PRO A 39 3.51 -11.07 12.96
C PRO A 39 3.23 -12.08 11.83
N ASN A 40 1.97 -12.26 11.45
CA ASN A 40 1.57 -13.22 10.42
C ASN A 40 1.69 -12.57 9.03
N GLU A 41 2.66 -13.04 8.24
CA GLU A 41 2.95 -12.53 6.89
C GLU A 41 1.73 -12.49 5.96
N ARG A 42 0.78 -13.42 6.08
CA ARG A 42 -0.45 -13.40 5.28
C ARG A 42 -1.40 -12.28 5.70
N LEU A 43 -1.50 -11.99 7.00
CA LEU A 43 -2.30 -10.86 7.47
C LEU A 43 -1.67 -9.55 6.99
N VAL A 44 -0.35 -9.43 7.04
CA VAL A 44 0.38 -8.27 6.49
C VAL A 44 0.10 -8.12 5.00
N GLU A 45 0.27 -9.19 4.22
CA GLU A 45 0.02 -9.19 2.77
C GLU A 45 -1.42 -8.76 2.44
N PHE A 46 -2.42 -9.34 3.10
CA PHE A 46 -3.82 -9.00 2.83
C PHE A 46 -4.19 -7.60 3.35
N GLY A 47 -3.60 -7.16 4.45
CA GLY A 47 -3.75 -5.80 4.98
C GLY A 47 -3.28 -4.75 3.98
N VAL A 48 -2.01 -4.81 3.56
CA VAL A 48 -1.49 -3.86 2.56
C VAL A 48 -2.17 -4.02 1.21
N GLY A 49 -2.61 -5.23 0.84
CA GLY A 49 -3.41 -5.45 -0.36
C GLY A 49 -4.76 -4.72 -0.32
N GLY A 50 -5.45 -4.75 0.83
CA GLY A 50 -6.72 -4.05 1.02
C GLY A 50 -6.55 -2.53 0.97
N ILE A 51 -5.44 -2.02 1.53
CA ILE A 51 -5.04 -0.61 1.41
C ILE A 51 -4.79 -0.26 -0.06
N CYS A 52 -3.96 -1.04 -0.77
CA CYS A 52 -3.64 -0.81 -2.18
C CYS A 52 -4.90 -0.78 -3.06
N ASN A 53 -5.84 -1.69 -2.83
CA ASN A 53 -7.07 -1.80 -3.63
C ASN A 53 -8.05 -0.64 -3.39
N SER A 54 -8.03 -0.01 -2.21
CA SER A 54 -9.01 1.01 -1.81
C SER A 54 -8.50 2.44 -1.87
N CYS A 55 -7.19 2.66 -1.80
CA CYS A 55 -6.59 4.00 -1.65
C CYS A 55 -6.57 4.85 -2.93
N VAL A 56 -7.06 4.34 -4.06
CA VAL A 56 -7.34 5.16 -5.25
C VAL A 56 -8.45 6.19 -4.98
N ASP A 57 -9.38 5.88 -4.06
CA ASP A 57 -10.40 6.82 -3.60
C ASP A 57 -9.80 7.83 -2.62
N PRO A 58 -9.92 9.15 -2.87
CA PRO A 58 -9.35 10.17 -2.01
C PRO A 58 -9.87 10.14 -0.57
N ALA A 59 -11.14 9.75 -0.36
CA ALA A 59 -11.69 9.67 0.99
C ALA A 59 -11.07 8.50 1.78
N ASN A 60 -10.89 7.34 1.14
CA ASN A 60 -10.13 6.24 1.75
C ASN A 60 -8.68 6.62 2.02
N ALA A 61 -7.99 7.22 1.03
CA ALA A 61 -6.61 7.68 1.19
C ALA A 61 -6.45 8.65 2.36
N SER A 62 -7.43 9.55 2.56
CA SER A 62 -7.46 10.48 3.68
C SER A 62 -7.56 9.75 5.02
N VAL A 63 -8.47 8.78 5.17
CA VAL A 63 -8.60 7.98 6.39
C VAL A 63 -7.29 7.23 6.67
N ILE A 64 -6.75 6.53 5.67
CA ILE A 64 -5.50 5.78 5.79
C ILE A 64 -4.34 6.67 6.25
N THR A 65 -4.22 7.86 5.68
CA THR A 65 -3.18 8.83 6.05
C THR A 65 -3.38 9.34 7.48
N GLN A 66 -4.61 9.72 7.85
CA GLN A 66 -4.93 10.22 9.19
C GLN A 66 -4.73 9.18 10.29
N CYS A 67 -4.91 7.90 9.97
CA CYS A 67 -4.65 6.78 10.87
C CYS A 67 -3.17 6.34 10.92
N GLY A 68 -2.25 7.12 10.36
CA GLY A 68 -0.81 6.81 10.39
C GLY A 68 -0.42 5.65 9.47
N GLY A 69 -1.15 5.44 8.37
CA GLY A 69 -0.90 4.35 7.44
C GLY A 69 0.38 4.48 6.60
N ILE A 70 0.91 5.70 6.41
CA ILE A 70 2.10 5.91 5.55
C ILE A 70 3.33 5.14 6.07
N PRO A 71 3.77 5.29 7.34
CA PRO A 71 4.89 4.51 7.86
C PRO A 71 4.66 3.00 7.74
N LEU A 72 3.42 2.54 7.92
CA LEU A 72 3.07 1.13 7.83
C LEU A 72 3.17 0.59 6.40
N VAL A 73 2.74 1.35 5.39
CA VAL A 73 2.90 0.96 3.98
C VAL A 73 4.37 1.04 3.56
N VAL A 74 5.12 2.04 4.04
CA VAL A 74 6.56 2.16 3.75
C VAL A 74 7.34 0.96 4.29
N GLN A 75 7.05 0.48 5.50
CA GLN A 75 7.74 -0.68 6.06
C GLN A 75 7.54 -1.95 5.22
N CYS A 76 6.38 -2.07 4.55
CA CYS A 76 6.05 -3.20 3.68
C CYS A 76 6.95 -3.28 2.44
N LEU A 77 7.65 -2.19 2.08
CA LEU A 77 8.66 -2.22 1.02
C LEU A 77 9.84 -3.14 1.35
N SER A 78 10.14 -3.40 2.62
CA SER A 78 11.25 -4.29 3.02
C SER A 78 10.81 -5.73 3.26
N SER A 79 9.55 -6.09 2.93
CA SER A 79 9.01 -7.42 3.18
C SER A 79 9.71 -8.49 2.31
N PRO A 80 9.97 -9.70 2.85
CA PRO A 80 10.41 -10.84 2.05
C PRO A 80 9.29 -11.37 1.13
N VAL A 81 8.03 -11.01 1.39
CA VAL A 81 6.87 -11.45 0.62
C VAL A 81 6.68 -10.54 -0.60
N LYS A 82 6.92 -11.10 -1.80
CA LYS A 82 6.86 -10.36 -3.06
C LYS A 82 5.56 -9.55 -3.24
N ASN A 83 4.41 -10.14 -2.94
CA ASN A 83 3.12 -9.46 -3.09
C ASN A 83 2.97 -8.27 -2.13
N THR A 84 3.49 -8.38 -0.90
CA THR A 84 3.46 -7.28 0.07
C THR A 84 4.20 -6.05 -0.47
N VAL A 85 5.36 -6.25 -1.08
CA VAL A 85 6.14 -5.17 -1.72
C VAL A 85 5.39 -4.58 -2.93
N ASN A 86 4.79 -5.42 -3.79
CA ASN A 86 3.99 -4.95 -4.92
C ASN A 86 2.82 -4.06 -4.46
N TYR A 87 2.05 -4.51 -3.47
CA TYR A 87 0.93 -3.75 -2.91
C TYR A 87 1.41 -2.47 -2.23
N ALA A 88 2.55 -2.49 -1.55
CA ALA A 88 3.13 -1.28 -0.96
C ALA A 88 3.49 -0.23 -2.02
N LEU A 89 4.19 -0.63 -3.09
CA LEU A 89 4.51 0.27 -4.22
C LEU A 89 3.24 0.83 -4.87
N GLY A 90 2.24 -0.03 -5.11
CA GLY A 90 0.95 0.37 -5.67
C GLY A 90 0.17 1.33 -4.76
N ALA A 91 0.14 1.08 -3.45
CA ALA A 91 -0.49 1.97 -2.49
C ALA A 91 0.19 3.34 -2.43
N LEU A 92 1.53 3.37 -2.37
CA LEU A 92 2.30 4.62 -2.34
C LEU A 92 2.08 5.47 -3.60
N TYR A 93 1.84 4.86 -4.76
CA TYR A 93 1.49 5.57 -5.99
C TYR A 93 0.23 6.45 -5.84
N TYR A 94 -0.76 5.99 -5.09
CA TYR A 94 -2.00 6.73 -4.82
C TYR A 94 -1.92 7.60 -3.57
N LEU A 95 -1.26 7.13 -2.52
CA LEU A 95 -1.13 7.87 -1.25
C LEU A 95 -0.20 9.07 -1.36
N CYS A 96 0.78 9.05 -2.26
CA CYS A 96 1.68 10.19 -2.49
C CYS A 96 0.95 11.35 -3.18
N ASN A 97 0.93 12.50 -2.52
CA ASN A 97 0.33 13.73 -2.99
C ASN A 97 1.04 14.92 -2.28
N PRO A 98 0.74 16.19 -2.61
CA PRO A 98 1.47 17.33 -2.03
C PRO A 98 1.52 17.37 -0.49
N SER A 99 0.51 16.88 0.24
CA SER A 99 0.52 16.89 1.71
C SER A 99 1.31 15.72 2.32
N THR A 100 1.44 14.59 1.62
CA THR A 100 2.11 13.38 2.11
C THR A 100 3.51 13.19 1.53
N LYS A 101 3.85 13.95 0.48
CA LYS A 101 5.10 13.81 -0.30
C LYS A 101 6.35 13.85 0.56
N ASN A 102 6.42 14.77 1.53
CA ASN A 102 7.60 14.90 2.41
C ASN A 102 7.78 13.69 3.34
N GLU A 103 6.70 13.00 3.68
CA GLU A 103 6.75 11.80 4.52
C GLU A 103 7.12 10.57 3.70
N ILE A 104 6.52 10.42 2.51
CA ILE A 104 6.73 9.28 1.61
C ILE A 104 8.10 9.34 0.92
N LEU A 105 8.58 10.53 0.52
CA LEU A 105 9.85 10.71 -0.19
C LEU A 105 11.03 11.04 0.74
N LYS A 106 11.03 10.51 1.97
CA LYS A 106 12.23 10.55 2.81
C LYS A 106 13.41 9.89 2.07
N PRO A 107 14.65 10.34 2.29
CA PRO A 107 15.81 9.88 1.51
C PRO A 107 15.94 8.36 1.39
N ASP A 108 15.71 7.63 2.48
CA ASP A 108 15.80 6.17 2.46
C ASP A 108 14.69 5.50 1.63
N VAL A 109 13.46 6.01 1.70
CA VAL A 109 12.33 5.49 0.90
C VAL A 109 12.53 5.79 -0.57
N HIS A 110 12.99 7.00 -0.91
CA HIS A 110 13.33 7.36 -2.29
C HIS A 110 14.43 6.45 -2.85
N ARG A 111 15.47 6.12 -2.06
CA ARG A 111 16.50 5.16 -2.47
C ARG A 111 15.91 3.78 -2.75
N ILE A 112 15.10 3.24 -1.85
CA ILE A 112 14.46 1.91 -2.03
C ILE A 112 13.63 1.87 -3.33
N ILE A 113 12.84 2.91 -3.60
CA ILE A 113 12.03 2.97 -4.83
C ILE A 113 12.92 3.05 -6.08
N ARG A 114 14.02 3.81 -6.04
CA ARG A 114 15.00 3.84 -7.13
C ARG A 114 15.65 2.48 -7.35
N ASP A 115 16.02 1.78 -6.28
CA ASP A 115 16.60 0.43 -6.37
C ASP A 115 15.61 -0.56 -7.03
N TYR A 116 14.32 -0.49 -6.67
CA TYR A 116 13.28 -1.28 -7.35
C TYR A 116 13.11 -0.92 -8.82
N SER A 117 13.17 0.36 -9.19
CA SER A 117 13.11 0.79 -10.59
C SER A 117 14.29 0.27 -11.43
N ALA A 118 15.46 0.06 -10.79
CA ALA A 118 16.67 -0.44 -11.44
C ALA A 118 16.74 -1.97 -11.52
N ALA A 119 15.84 -2.70 -10.82
CA ALA A 119 15.84 -4.17 -10.79
C ALA A 119 15.51 -4.82 -12.16
N GLY A 120 14.93 -4.06 -13.10
CA GLY A 120 14.72 -4.48 -14.49
C GLY A 120 13.92 -5.78 -14.62
N ALA A 121 14.32 -6.63 -15.57
CA ALA A 121 13.61 -7.88 -15.88
C ALA A 121 13.65 -8.93 -14.76
N VAL A 122 14.58 -8.83 -13.82
CA VAL A 122 14.71 -9.77 -12.68
C VAL A 122 13.51 -9.63 -11.75
N ASN A 123 12.90 -8.45 -11.65
CA ASN A 123 11.69 -8.23 -10.89
C ASN A 123 10.76 -7.22 -11.57
N SER A 124 10.26 -7.61 -12.74
CA SER A 124 9.51 -6.73 -13.65
C SER A 124 8.31 -6.03 -12.99
N SER A 125 7.60 -6.66 -12.06
CA SER A 125 6.48 -6.02 -11.36
C SER A 125 6.93 -4.87 -10.46
N PHE A 126 8.01 -5.06 -9.68
CA PHE A 126 8.58 -4.00 -8.83
C PHE A 126 9.10 -2.85 -9.68
N SER A 127 9.87 -3.19 -10.74
CA SER A 127 10.41 -2.20 -11.67
C SER A 127 9.30 -1.35 -12.28
N ASN A 128 8.22 -1.96 -12.76
CA ASN A 128 7.12 -1.23 -13.40
C ASN A 128 6.41 -0.28 -12.42
N LEU A 129 6.06 -0.75 -11.22
CA LEU A 129 5.38 0.06 -10.22
C LEU A 129 6.27 1.19 -9.68
N ALA A 130 7.54 0.91 -9.45
CA ALA A 130 8.50 1.91 -8.99
C ALA A 130 8.75 2.99 -10.06
N ASN A 131 8.90 2.62 -11.33
CA ASN A 131 9.01 3.59 -12.42
C ASN A 131 7.73 4.44 -12.52
N ALA A 132 6.54 3.83 -12.48
CA ALA A 132 5.28 4.57 -12.50
C ALA A 132 5.15 5.57 -11.34
N PHE A 133 5.59 5.18 -10.13
CA PHE A 133 5.64 6.08 -8.97
C PHE A 133 6.60 7.26 -9.21
N LEU A 134 7.84 6.98 -9.65
CA LEU A 134 8.86 8.00 -9.85
C LEU A 134 8.45 8.98 -10.95
N ASP A 135 7.89 8.48 -12.04
CA ASP A 135 7.42 9.32 -13.15
C ASP A 135 6.36 10.29 -12.67
N LYS A 136 5.35 9.81 -11.93
CA LYS A 136 4.26 10.66 -11.43
C LYS A 136 4.69 11.67 -10.37
N HIS A 137 5.57 11.28 -9.45
CA HIS A 137 5.78 12.04 -8.21
C HIS A 137 7.15 12.72 -8.10
N VAL A 138 8.12 12.33 -8.91
CA VAL A 138 9.51 12.79 -8.81
C VAL A 138 10.00 13.41 -10.11
N ASN A 139 9.74 12.76 -11.25
CA ASN A 139 10.25 13.20 -12.56
C ASN A 139 9.29 14.15 -13.30
N SER A 140 8.01 14.23 -12.88
CA SER A 140 7.00 15.15 -13.42
C SER A 140 7.16 16.59 -12.93
#